data_AF-A0A1B6J1C7-F1
#
_entry.id   AF-A0A1B6J1C7-F1
#
_cell.length_a   1.000
_cell.length_b   1.000
_cell.length_c   1.000
_cell.angle_alpha   90.00
_cell.angle_beta   90.00
_cell.angle_gamma   90.00
#
_symmetry.space_group_name_H-M   'P 1'
#
loop_
_entity.id
_entity.type
_entity.pdbx_description
1 polymer ?
#
loop_
_entity_poly.entity_id
_entity_poly.type
_entity_poly.pdbx_seq_one_letter_code
_entity_poly.pdbx_strand_id
1 'polypeptide(L)'
;MPRVEIVQKHNTAARRLFIRGHNGKIYPYLVVNDSGLGDARKEERVLQLLRMLNHYLGKQKETSRRFLHFTVPRVVAVSSQMRLVEDNPASISLLDIYKSG
;
A
#
# COMPACT_ATOMS: atom_id res chain seq x y z
N MET A 1 11.93 22.59 -6.53
CA MET A 1 10.53 22.23 -6.20
C MET A 1 10.43 20.71 -6.04
N PRO A 2 9.69 20.17 -5.05
CA PRO A 2 9.51 18.73 -4.92
C PRO A 2 8.80 18.17 -6.16
N ARG A 3 9.35 17.11 -6.77
CA ARG A 3 8.78 16.46 -7.96
C ARG A 3 7.64 15.53 -7.53
N VAL A 4 6.46 15.73 -8.12
CA VAL A 4 5.31 14.85 -7.96
C VAL A 4 5.16 14.05 -9.25
N GLU A 5 5.15 12.73 -9.15
CA GLU A 5 4.90 11.85 -10.30
C GLU A 5 3.41 11.55 -10.38
N ILE A 6 2.82 11.67 -11.57
CA ILE A 6 1.45 11.22 -11.82
C ILE A 6 1.56 9.80 -12.36
N VAL A 7 0.92 8.86 -11.67
CA VAL A 7 1.01 7.43 -11.97
C VAL A 7 -0.39 6.90 -12.21
N GLN A 8 -0.58 6.17 -13.31
CA GLN A 8 -1.79 5.42 -13.58
C GLN A 8 -1.61 3.99 -13.07
N LYS A 9 -2.28 3.64 -11.98
CA LYS A 9 -2.25 2.30 -11.37
C LYS A 9 -3.65 1.90 -10.92
N HIS A 10 -3.99 0.62 -11.05
CA HIS A 10 -5.28 0.08 -10.61
C HIS A 10 -6.48 0.86 -11.17
N ASN A 11 -6.45 1.17 -12.47
CA ASN A 11 -7.45 2.00 -13.18
C ASN A 11 -7.67 3.40 -12.59
N THR A 12 -6.78 3.88 -11.73
CA THR A 12 -6.87 5.20 -11.10
C THR A 12 -5.61 6.01 -11.41
N ALA A 13 -5.79 7.29 -11.76
CA ALA A 13 -4.68 8.24 -11.84
C ALA A 13 -4.42 8.81 -10.44
N ALA A 14 -3.31 8.41 -9.83
CA ALA A 14 -2.91 8.84 -8.49
C ALA A 14 -1.63 9.67 -8.55
N ARG A 15 -1.45 10.56 -7.58
CA ARG A 15 -0.21 11.33 -7.41
C ARG A 15 0.72 10.58 -6.45
N ARG A 16 1.95 10.34 -6.87
CA ARG A 16 2.99 9.75 -6.02
C ARG A 16 3.83 10.85 -5.38
N LEU A 17 3.89 10.81 -4.05
CA LEU A 17 4.75 11.63 -3.22
C LEU A 17 5.95 10.81 -2.74
N PHE A 18 7.11 11.45 -2.64
CA PHE A 18 8.32 10.84 -2.10
C PHE A 18 8.67 11.50 -0.78
N ILE A 19 8.63 10.72 0.32
CA ILE A 19 8.97 11.19 1.66
C ILE A 19 10.35 10.66 2.01
N ARG A 20 11.31 11.55 2.27
CA ARG A 20 12.65 11.16 2.72
C ARG A 20 12.68 11.09 4.25
N GLY A 21 12.99 9.93 4.79
CA GLY A 21 13.21 9.74 6.23
C GLY A 21 14.55 10.31 6.69
N HIS A 22 14.68 10.50 8.01
CA HIS A 22 15.93 10.98 8.65
C HIS A 22 17.13 10.06 8.39
N ASN A 23 16.88 8.77 8.11
CA ASN A 23 17.88 7.77 7.73
C ASN A 23 18.30 7.85 6.25
N GLY A 24 17.79 8.83 5.50
CA GLY A 24 18.05 9.00 4.07
C GLY A 24 17.21 8.12 3.15
N LYS A 25 16.44 7.15 3.67
CA LYS A 25 15.57 6.27 2.87
C LYS A 25 14.38 7.06 2.32
N ILE A 26 14.02 6.78 1.07
CA ILE A 26 12.89 7.39 0.38
C ILE A 26 11.70 6.43 0.44
N TYR A 27 10.55 6.93 0.86
CA TYR A 27 9.30 6.20 0.98
C TYR A 27 8.27 6.79 0.00
N PRO A 28 7.94 6.07 -1.08
CA PRO A 28 6.91 6.49 -2.02
C PRO A 28 5.52 6.19 -1.48
N TYR A 29 4.63 7.18 -1.55
CA TYR A 29 3.22 7.07 -1.17
C TYR A 29 2.34 7.59 -2.29
N LEU A 30 1.27 6.85 -2.60
CA LEU A 30 0.20 7.31 -3.48
C LEU A 30 -0.83 8.08 -2.67
N VAL A 31 -1.20 9.24 -3.19
CA VAL A 31 -2.34 10.03 -2.75
C VAL A 31 -3.58 9.49 -3.46
N VAL A 32 -4.48 8.89 -2.68
CA VAL A 32 -5.73 8.33 -3.17
C VAL A 32 -6.89 9.13 -2.58
N ASN A 33 -7.81 9.55 -3.44
CA ASN A 33 -9.07 10.18 -3.03
C ASN A 33 -10.14 9.09 -2.91
N ASP A 34 -10.65 8.91 -1.70
CA ASP A 34 -11.69 7.93 -1.36
C ASP A 34 -13.11 8.47 -1.61
N SER A 35 -13.27 9.63 -2.25
CA SER A 35 -14.58 10.17 -2.63
C SER A 35 -15.37 9.14 -3.46
N GLY A 36 -16.43 8.57 -2.90
CA GLY A 36 -17.28 7.56 -3.54
C GLY A 36 -16.91 6.09 -3.21
N LEU A 37 -15.82 5.85 -2.49
CA LEU A 37 -15.40 4.51 -2.04
C LEU A 37 -15.91 4.24 -0.63
N GLY A 38 -17.19 3.86 -0.51
CA GLY A 38 -17.86 3.58 0.77
C GLY A 38 -17.27 2.43 1.60
N ASP A 39 -16.27 1.71 1.07
CA ASP A 39 -15.68 0.53 1.71
C ASP A 39 -14.25 0.75 2.26
N ALA A 40 -13.65 1.94 2.06
CA ALA A 40 -12.26 2.20 2.44
C ALA A 40 -11.97 1.93 3.93
N ARG A 41 -12.94 2.23 4.82
CA ARG A 41 -12.81 1.94 6.27
C ARG A 41 -12.89 0.45 6.59
N LYS A 42 -13.64 -0.34 5.82
CA LYS A 42 -13.69 -1.79 6.02
C LYS A 42 -12.40 -2.43 5.53
N GLU A 43 -11.87 -1.99 4.39
CA GLU A 43 -10.55 -2.40 3.90
C GLU A 43 -9.45 -2.18 4.95
N GLU A 44 -9.40 -0.98 5.56
CA GLU A 44 -8.43 -0.66 6.62
C GLU A 44 -8.49 -1.65 7.79
N ARG A 45 -9.69 -2.05 8.23
CA ARG A 45 -9.89 -3.03 9.31
C ARG A 45 -9.39 -4.42 8.91
N VAL A 46 -9.62 -4.83 7.66
CA VAL A 46 -9.09 -6.10 7.15
C VAL A 46 -7.57 -6.08 7.10
N LEU A 47 -6.96 -5.00 6.61
CA LEU A 47 -5.50 -4.84 6.62
C LEU A 47 -4.93 -4.88 8.05
N GLN A 48 -5.63 -4.27 9.00
CA GLN A 48 -5.25 -4.34 10.42
C GLN A 48 -5.31 -5.76 10.96
N LEU A 49 -6.38 -6.51 10.67
CA LEU A 49 -6.51 -7.92 11.05
C LEU A 49 -5.37 -8.77 10.48
N LEU A 50 -5.04 -8.62 9.20
CA LEU A 50 -3.93 -9.33 8.55
C LEU A 50 -2.59 -9.00 9.23
N ARG A 51 -2.40 -7.75 9.65
CA ARG A 51 -1.20 -7.33 10.40
C ARG A 51 -1.14 -7.98 11.78
N MET A 52 -2.26 -8.13 12.47
CA MET A 52 -2.31 -8.87 13.74
C MET A 52 -2.02 -10.36 13.55
N LEU A 53 -2.53 -10.98 12.48
CA LEU A 53 -2.24 -12.37 12.14
C LEU A 53 -0.75 -12.61 11.90
N ASN A 54 -0.04 -11.66 11.28
CA ASN A 54 1.42 -11.75 11.11
C ASN A 54 2.17 -11.87 12.45
N HIS A 55 1.68 -11.28 13.54
CA HIS A 55 2.28 -11.47 14.87
C HIS A 55 2.14 -12.90 15.38
N TYR A 56 1.05 -13.58 15.06
CA TYR A 56 0.87 -14.99 15.40
C TYR A 56 1.74 -15.89 14.50
N LEU A 57 1.78 -15.62 13.19
CA LEU A 57 2.60 -16.38 12.24
C LEU A 57 4.10 -16.32 12.58
N GLY A 58 4.59 -15.19 13.10
CA GLY A 58 5.98 -15.08 13.55
C GLY A 58 6.32 -15.92 14.79
N LYS A 59 5.32 -16.31 15.60
CA LYS A 59 5.51 -17.12 16.82
C LYS A 59 5.43 -18.63 16.54
N GLN A 60 4.81 -19.04 15.45
CA GLN A 60 4.62 -20.44 15.10
C GLN A 60 5.85 -21.00 14.37
N LYS A 61 6.37 -22.15 14.81
CA LYS A 61 7.62 -22.74 14.30
C LYS A 61 7.61 -22.95 12.78
N GLU A 62 6.56 -23.56 12.26
CA GLU A 62 6.51 -23.94 10.83
C GLU A 62 6.41 -22.72 9.90
N THR A 63 5.64 -21.71 10.29
CA THR A 63 5.47 -20.48 9.50
C THR A 63 6.68 -19.57 9.63
N SER A 64 7.24 -19.43 10.84
CA SER A 64 8.44 -18.63 11.08
C SER A 64 9.67 -19.20 10.37
N ARG A 65 9.87 -20.52 10.41
CA ARG A 65 10.97 -21.19 9.67
C ARG A 65 10.94 -20.90 8.17
N ARG A 66 9.75 -20.66 7.62
CA ARG A 66 9.52 -20.38 6.20
C ARG A 66 9.32 -18.89 5.90
N PHE A 67 9.43 -18.02 6.91
CA PHE A 67 9.16 -16.58 6.82
C PHE A 67 7.79 -16.25 6.21
N LEU A 68 6.76 -17.05 6.54
CA LEU A 68 5.41 -16.84 6.02
C LEU A 68 4.76 -15.64 6.69
N HIS A 69 4.51 -14.60 5.90
CA HIS A 69 3.82 -13.39 6.30
C HIS A 69 2.89 -12.91 5.21
N PHE A 70 1.75 -12.34 5.60
CA PHE A 70 0.93 -11.54 4.71
C PHE A 70 1.67 -10.24 4.39
N THR A 71 1.83 -9.93 3.11
CA THR A 71 2.31 -8.62 2.67
C THR A 71 1.16 -7.62 2.81
N VAL A 72 1.22 -6.78 3.84
CA VAL A 72 0.16 -5.80 4.14
C VAL A 72 0.71 -4.39 3.88
N PRO A 73 0.23 -3.67 2.85
CA PRO A 73 0.67 -2.30 2.57
C PRO A 73 0.31 -1.36 3.73
N ARG A 74 1.11 -0.31 3.90
CA ARG A 74 0.79 0.74 4.86
C ARG A 74 -0.23 1.70 4.24
N VAL A 75 -1.34 1.89 4.94
CA VAL A 75 -2.39 2.84 4.57
C VAL A 75 -2.58 3.79 5.75
N VAL A 76 -2.55 5.10 5.47
CA VAL A 76 -2.72 6.15 6.47
C VAL A 76 -3.79 7.11 5.97
N ALA A 77 -4.93 7.15 6.65
CA ALA A 77 -5.95 8.15 6.39
C ALA A 77 -5.44 9.54 6.81
N VAL A 78 -5.46 10.49 5.88
CA VAL A 78 -5.07 11.90 6.12
C VAL A 78 -6.30 12.78 6.33
N SER A 79 -7.41 12.43 5.67
CA SER A 79 -8.71 13.07 5.87
C SER A 79 -9.84 12.04 5.70
N SER A 80 -11.10 12.46 5.84
CA SER A 80 -12.26 11.58 5.62
C SER A 80 -12.37 11.07 4.17
N GLN A 81 -11.78 11.79 3.22
CA GLN A 81 -11.85 11.51 1.78
C GLN A 81 -10.48 11.26 1.16
N MET A 82 -9.40 11.22 1.94
CA MET A 82 -8.05 11.05 1.40
C MET A 82 -7.19 10.18 2.29
N ARG A 83 -6.48 9.26 1.65
CA ARG A 83 -5.48 8.40 2.29
C ARG A 83 -4.17 8.36 1.50
N LEU A 84 -3.10 8.09 2.24
CA LEU A 84 -1.80 7.76 1.69
C LEU A 84 -1.64 6.25 1.71
N VAL A 85 -1.34 5.67 0.56
CA VAL A 85 -1.09 4.24 0.39
C VAL A 85 0.36 4.05 0.00
N GLU A 86 1.08 3.21 0.73
CA GLU A 86 2.44 2.82 0.38
C GLU A 86 2.46 2.20 -1.00
N ASP A 87 3.39 2.65 -1.83
CA ASP A 87 3.54 2.15 -3.19
C ASP A 87 4.89 1.48 -3.38
N ASN A 88 4.92 0.48 -4.25
CA ASN A 88 6.16 -0.08 -4.74
C ASN A 88 6.26 0.27 -6.22
N PRO A 89 7.22 1.11 -6.66
CA PRO A 89 7.37 1.46 -8.06
C PRO A 89 7.53 0.24 -8.99
N ALA A 90 8.08 -0.86 -8.48
CA ALA A 90 8.25 -2.10 -9.23
C ALA A 90 6.99 -3.00 -9.27
N SER A 91 5.92 -2.67 -8.54
CA SER A 91 4.67 -3.44 -8.59
C SER A 91 3.84 -3.10 -9.82
N ILE A 92 3.42 -4.14 -10.55
CA ILE A 92 2.50 -4.07 -11.69
C ILE A 92 1.33 -5.02 -11.45
N SER A 93 0.13 -4.64 -11.91
CA SER A 93 -1.04 -5.51 -11.75
C SER A 93 -1.07 -6.61 -12.82
N LEU A 94 -1.71 -7.74 -12.50
CA LEU A 94 -1.92 -8.82 -13.48
C LEU A 94 -2.74 -8.35 -14.69
N LEU A 95 -3.63 -7.36 -14.50
CA LEU A 95 -4.40 -6.74 -15.58
C LEU A 95 -3.50 -5.95 -16.53
N ASP A 96 -2.54 -5.20 -16.00
CA ASP A 96 -1.60 -4.42 -16.82
C ASP A 96 -0.67 -5.36 -17.61
N ILE A 97 -0.27 -6.50 -17.02
CA ILE A 97 0.47 -7.55 -17.73
C ILE A 97 -0.37 -8.07 -18.90
N TYR A 98 -1.64 -8.42 -18.66
CA TYR A 98 -2.54 -8.89 -19.72
C TYR A 98 -2.72 -7.87 -20.86
N LYS A 99 -2.80 -6.56 -20.55
CA LYS A 99 -2.93 -5.50 -21.56
C LYS A 99 -1.64 -5.22 -22.34
N SER A 100 -0.48 -5.61 -21.81
CA SER A 100 0.83 -5.33 -22.40
C SER A 100 1.30 -6.38 -23.41
N GLY A 101 0.69 -7.57 -23.42
CA GLY A 101 0.94 -8.63 -24.40
C GLY A 101 -0.08 -8.60 -25.52
#